data_AF-A0A8J3HDT2-F1
#
_entry.id   AF-A0A8J3HDT2-F1
#
_cell.length_a   1.000
_cell.length_b   1.000
_cell.length_c   1.000
_cell.angle_alpha   90.00
_cell.angle_beta   90.00
_cell.angle_gamma   90.00
#
_symmetry.space_group_name_H-M   'P 1'
#
loop_
_entity.id
_entity.type
_entity.pdbx_description
1 polymer ?
#
loop_
_entity_poly.entity_id
_entity_poly.type
_entity_poly.pdbx_seq_one_letter_code
_entity_poly.pdbx_strand_id
1 'polypeptide(L)'
;MPTPLRRAPQAHSDDSLPGVVTRTFTTAGHLDYWAVVRHAEHAAALVEELATLVGTGRAEVARQPLAQAVCLLLHTLDRADDASGALDNLLHRLLAVHAEACGQAPGDGVELADWLIAVQFEAERWCPVDIWAYGPALGPEGLDHYRAVVRRRWSADPGDLSARDAIERLARWERDTPTLVEVIGGDLRHAAQYGRLARALADIGEPEAARAWAERGLSAHPDDPPGAGLRDFLSRTP
;
A
#
# COMPACT_ATOMS: atom_id res chain seq x y z
N MET A 1 14.46 47.99 31.63
CA MET A 1 13.44 46.91 31.65
C MET A 1 13.98 45.75 30.84
N PRO A 2 14.42 44.63 31.46
CA PRO A 2 14.94 43.50 30.71
C PRO A 2 13.77 42.71 30.11
N THR A 3 13.78 42.54 28.79
CA THR A 3 12.89 41.64 28.04
C THR A 3 13.03 40.20 28.57
N PRO A 4 11.93 39.46 28.85
CA PRO A 4 12.07 38.09 29.27
C PRO A 4 12.59 37.26 28.10
N LEU A 5 13.69 36.54 28.34
CA LEU A 5 14.21 35.51 27.44
C LEU A 5 13.09 34.50 27.16
N ARG A 6 12.77 34.33 25.88
CA ARG A 6 11.87 33.30 25.38
C ARG A 6 12.39 31.95 25.88
N ARG A 7 11.63 31.29 26.76
CA ARG A 7 11.94 29.91 27.18
C ARG A 7 12.01 29.05 25.93
N ALA A 8 13.15 28.40 25.70
CA ALA A 8 13.25 27.32 24.74
C ALA A 8 12.23 26.23 25.15
N PRO A 9 11.52 25.60 24.20
CA PRO A 9 10.68 24.46 24.51
C PRO A 9 11.55 23.36 25.15
N GLN A 10 11.17 22.94 26.35
CA GLN A 10 11.87 21.88 27.07
C GLN A 10 11.65 20.57 26.31
N ALA A 11 12.72 19.93 25.84
CA ALA A 11 12.65 18.54 25.42
C ALA A 11 12.22 17.70 26.63
N HIS A 12 11.07 17.01 26.55
CA HIS A 12 10.58 16.12 27.60
C HIS A 12 11.31 14.78 27.46
N SER A 13 12.31 14.54 28.31
CA SER A 13 13.23 13.40 28.26
C SER A 13 12.63 12.04 28.69
N ASP A 14 11.31 11.94 28.86
CA ASP A 14 10.61 10.73 29.33
C ASP A 14 9.51 10.22 28.39
N ASP A 15 9.42 10.73 27.16
CA ASP A 15 8.38 10.23 26.26
C ASP A 15 8.69 8.85 25.71
N SER A 16 7.81 7.91 26.03
CA SER A 16 7.75 6.62 25.34
C SER A 16 7.66 6.84 23.82
N LEU A 17 8.28 5.96 23.04
CA LEU A 17 8.26 6.04 21.57
C LEU A 17 6.84 6.17 20.97
N PRO A 18 5.80 5.49 21.50
CA PRO A 18 4.41 5.75 21.11
C PRO A 18 3.92 7.19 21.35
N GLY A 19 4.36 7.83 22.43
CA GLY A 19 4.03 9.22 22.73
C GLY A 19 4.68 10.20 21.75
N VAL A 20 5.94 9.93 21.37
CA VAL A 20 6.64 10.69 20.31
C VAL A 20 5.90 10.55 18.98
N VAL A 21 5.57 9.33 18.57
CA VAL A 21 4.80 9.06 17.34
C VAL A 21 3.47 9.82 17.34
N THR A 22 2.69 9.72 18.42
CA THR A 22 1.41 10.45 18.51
C THR A 22 1.58 11.93 18.26
N ARG A 23 2.53 12.59 18.93
CA ARG A 23 2.73 14.02 18.76
C ARG A 23 3.25 14.40 17.38
N THR A 24 4.14 13.60 16.80
CA THR A 24 4.74 13.89 15.51
C THR A 24 3.73 13.76 14.37
N PHE A 25 2.83 12.78 14.41
CA PHE A 25 1.89 12.48 13.32
C PHE A 25 0.48 13.04 13.52
N THR A 26 0.14 13.51 14.72
CA THR A 26 -1.15 14.17 14.98
C THR A 26 -1.06 15.65 14.63
N THR A 27 -2.00 16.14 13.86
CA THR A 27 -2.10 17.56 13.51
C THR A 27 -3.39 18.19 14.02
N ALA A 28 -3.33 19.50 14.29
CA ALA A 28 -4.50 20.27 14.69
C ALA A 28 -5.18 20.86 13.45
N GLY A 29 -6.29 20.24 13.03
CA GLY A 29 -7.14 20.78 11.97
C GLY A 29 -6.73 20.36 10.56
N HIS A 30 -7.05 21.21 9.58
CA HIS A 30 -6.72 21.01 8.17
C HIS A 30 -5.32 21.52 7.86
N LEU A 31 -4.57 20.80 7.03
CA LEU A 31 -3.25 21.24 6.55
C LEU A 31 -3.37 21.80 5.12
N ASP A 32 -2.98 23.07 4.95
CA ASP A 32 -2.75 23.63 3.62
C ASP A 32 -1.49 23.04 2.96
N TYR A 33 -1.35 23.28 1.65
CA TYR A 33 -0.22 22.82 0.84
C TYR A 33 1.16 22.97 1.51
N TRP A 34 1.46 24.13 2.10
CA TRP A 34 2.78 24.35 2.70
C TRP A 34 2.90 23.76 4.11
N ALA A 35 1.79 23.68 4.84
CA ALA A 35 1.72 22.98 6.12
C ALA A 35 1.95 21.47 5.95
N VAL A 36 1.41 20.88 4.88
CA VAL A 36 1.66 19.49 4.46
C VAL A 36 3.15 19.25 4.27
N VAL A 37 3.81 20.06 3.42
CA VAL A 37 5.26 19.87 3.14
C VAL A 37 6.08 19.95 4.43
N ARG A 38 5.85 20.97 5.27
CA ARG A 38 6.57 21.12 6.55
C ARG A 38 6.30 19.98 7.52
N HIS A 39 5.06 19.50 7.57
CA HIS A 39 4.68 18.38 8.43
C HIS A 39 5.36 17.09 7.98
N ALA A 40 5.36 16.82 6.66
CA ALA A 40 6.03 15.66 6.09
C ALA A 40 7.54 15.69 6.36
N GLU A 41 8.21 16.83 6.15
CA GLU A 41 9.64 17.01 6.45
C GLU A 41 9.95 16.77 7.93
N HIS A 42 9.12 17.29 8.83
CA HIS A 42 9.28 17.08 10.27
C HIS A 42 9.11 15.62 10.67
N ALA A 43 8.05 14.96 10.16
CA ALA A 43 7.75 13.58 10.48
C ALA A 43 8.74 12.58 9.86
N ALA A 44 9.32 12.91 8.70
CA ALA A 44 10.34 12.09 8.04
C ALA A 44 11.55 11.80 8.93
N ALA A 45 11.97 12.75 9.77
CA ALA A 45 13.07 12.53 10.71
C ALA A 45 12.78 11.35 11.67
N LEU A 46 11.57 11.27 12.22
CA LEU A 46 11.17 10.16 13.08
C LEU A 46 11.05 8.83 12.31
N VAL A 47 10.61 8.87 11.05
CA VAL A 47 10.56 7.67 10.20
C VAL A 47 11.97 7.12 9.97
N GLU A 48 12.96 7.97 9.71
CA GLU A 48 14.35 7.52 9.53
C GLU A 48 15.00 7.06 10.83
N GLU A 49 14.63 7.62 11.98
CA GLU A 49 15.01 7.08 13.28
C GLU A 49 14.44 5.67 13.49
N LEU A 50 13.15 5.45 13.22
CA LEU A 50 12.52 4.13 13.29
C LEU A 50 13.14 3.15 12.29
N ALA A 51 13.42 3.59 11.06
CA ALA A 51 14.10 2.79 10.05
C ALA A 51 15.51 2.39 10.49
N THR A 52 16.23 3.29 11.18
CA THR A 52 17.54 2.98 11.77
C THR A 52 17.41 1.90 12.86
N LEU A 53 16.35 1.92 13.68
CA LEU A 53 16.10 0.84 14.64
C LEU A 53 15.91 -0.51 13.94
N VAL A 54 15.10 -0.54 12.88
CA VAL A 54 14.90 -1.75 12.08
C VAL A 54 16.23 -2.23 11.47
N GLY A 55 16.97 -1.35 10.78
CA GLY A 55 18.25 -1.69 10.15
C GLY A 55 19.37 -2.09 11.12
N THR A 56 19.23 -1.78 12.41
CA THR A 56 20.18 -2.18 13.47
C THR A 56 19.70 -3.38 14.29
N GLY A 57 18.67 -4.09 13.82
CA GLY A 57 18.19 -5.34 14.41
C GLY A 57 17.29 -5.16 15.63
N ARG A 58 16.65 -3.99 15.78
CA ARG A 58 15.68 -3.67 16.85
C ARG A 58 14.26 -3.49 16.29
N ALA A 59 13.89 -4.32 15.32
CA ALA A 59 12.61 -4.26 14.63
C ALA A 59 11.41 -4.41 15.58
N GLU A 60 11.54 -5.23 16.62
CA GLU A 60 10.51 -5.46 17.65
C GLU A 60 10.12 -4.19 18.41
N VAL A 61 11.08 -3.27 18.60
CA VAL A 61 10.84 -1.98 19.26
C VAL A 61 10.14 -1.01 18.31
N ALA A 62 10.42 -1.09 17.00
CA ALA A 62 9.91 -0.14 16.01
C ALA A 62 8.56 -0.54 15.40
N ARG A 63 8.22 -1.83 15.39
CA ARG A 63 7.04 -2.38 14.69
C ARG A 63 5.72 -1.69 15.09
N GLN A 64 5.39 -1.67 16.38
CA GLN A 64 4.15 -1.03 16.84
C GLN A 64 4.14 0.50 16.64
N PRO A 65 5.23 1.25 16.95
CA PRO A 65 5.34 2.67 16.61
C PRO A 65 5.13 2.98 15.12
N LEU A 66 5.67 2.16 14.22
CA LEU A 66 5.48 2.29 12.77
C LEU A 66 4.02 2.06 12.37
N ALA A 67 3.38 1.00 12.89
CA ALA A 67 1.97 0.72 12.65
C ALA A 67 1.08 1.89 13.10
N GLN A 68 1.38 2.46 14.28
CA GLN A 68 0.68 3.63 14.82
C GLN A 68 0.90 4.88 13.96
N ALA A 69 2.13 5.12 13.50
CA ALA A 69 2.46 6.25 12.63
C ALA A 69 1.68 6.20 11.31
N VAL A 70 1.56 5.01 10.69
CA VAL A 70 0.73 4.81 9.49
C VAL A 70 -0.73 5.18 9.76
N CYS A 71 -1.32 4.66 10.84
CA CYS A 71 -2.72 4.97 11.17
C CYS A 71 -2.93 6.48 11.37
N LEU A 72 -2.05 7.15 12.11
CA LEU A 72 -2.15 8.59 12.35
C LEU A 72 -1.93 9.41 11.08
N LEU A 73 -1.00 9.00 10.22
CA LEU A 73 -0.74 9.69 8.96
C LEU A 73 -1.94 9.57 8.00
N LEU A 74 -2.61 8.41 7.94
CA LEU A 74 -3.84 8.25 7.16
C LEU A 74 -4.93 9.22 7.62
N HIS A 75 -5.14 9.36 8.93
CA HIS A 75 -6.09 10.34 9.48
C HIS A 75 -5.70 11.80 9.15
N THR A 76 -4.41 12.10 9.13
CA THR A 76 -3.92 13.44 8.73
C THR A 76 -4.13 13.66 7.23
N LEU A 77 -3.90 12.66 6.39
CA LEU A 77 -4.11 12.69 4.94
C LEU A 77 -5.57 12.98 4.56
N ASP A 78 -6.54 12.44 5.29
CA ASP A 78 -7.97 12.70 5.06
C ASP A 78 -8.36 14.18 5.26
N ARG A 79 -7.48 14.96 5.87
CA ARG A 79 -7.70 16.37 6.21
C ARG A 79 -6.63 17.29 5.64
N ALA A 80 -5.86 16.85 4.65
CA ALA A 80 -4.73 17.59 4.10
C ALA A 80 -4.91 17.89 2.61
N ASP A 81 -4.48 19.07 2.18
CA ASP A 81 -4.22 19.36 0.75
C ASP A 81 -2.82 18.84 0.37
N ASP A 82 -2.71 17.53 0.16
CA ASP A 82 -1.46 16.90 -0.26
C ASP A 82 -1.29 16.84 -1.78
N ALA A 83 -1.66 17.91 -2.50
CA ALA A 83 -1.36 18.03 -3.93
C ALA A 83 0.16 17.96 -4.24
N SER A 84 1.01 18.19 -3.23
CA SER A 84 2.47 18.00 -3.31
C SER A 84 2.91 16.54 -3.34
N GLY A 85 2.07 15.62 -2.84
CA GLY A 85 2.39 14.20 -2.62
C GLY A 85 3.40 13.94 -1.49
N ALA A 86 3.67 14.93 -0.63
CA ALA A 86 4.68 14.80 0.42
C ALA A 86 4.24 13.83 1.52
N LEU A 87 2.97 13.83 1.91
CA LEU A 87 2.44 12.89 2.91
C LEU A 87 2.21 11.51 2.30
N ASP A 88 1.76 11.43 1.05
CA ASP A 88 1.66 10.15 0.33
C ASP A 88 3.06 9.49 0.21
N ASN A 89 4.11 10.24 -0.13
CA ASN A 89 5.49 9.71 -0.15
C ASN A 89 5.95 9.22 1.24
N LEU A 90 5.62 9.96 2.29
CA LEU A 90 5.92 9.57 3.67
C LEU A 90 5.17 8.29 4.07
N LEU A 91 3.91 8.14 3.65
CA LEU A 91 3.11 6.93 3.86
C LEU A 91 3.75 5.71 3.20
N HIS A 92 4.21 5.84 1.95
CA HIS A 92 4.92 4.74 1.27
C HIS A 92 6.19 4.34 2.02
N ARG A 93 6.96 5.33 2.51
CA ARG A 93 8.17 5.06 3.31
C ARG A 93 7.82 4.33 4.60
N LEU A 94 6.80 4.79 5.33
CA LEU A 94 6.33 4.15 6.56
C LEU A 94 5.88 2.70 6.32
N LEU A 95 5.07 2.45 5.29
CA LEU A 95 4.60 1.11 4.95
C LEU A 95 5.76 0.16 4.62
N ALA A 96 6.77 0.65 3.89
CA ALA A 96 7.96 -0.14 3.55
C ALA A 96 8.78 -0.50 4.80
N VAL A 97 9.04 0.48 5.68
CA VAL A 97 9.81 0.25 6.92
C VAL A 97 9.02 -0.64 7.90
N HIS A 98 7.69 -0.49 7.96
CA HIS A 98 6.83 -1.37 8.76
C HIS A 98 6.86 -2.81 8.24
N ALA A 99 6.75 -3.03 6.93
CA ALA A 99 6.87 -4.36 6.34
C ALA A 99 8.22 -5.02 6.65
N GLU A 100 9.32 -4.26 6.55
CA GLU A 100 10.65 -4.73 6.94
C GLU A 100 10.70 -5.11 8.42
N ALA A 101 10.15 -4.28 9.30
CA ALA A 101 10.08 -4.57 10.74
C ALA A 101 9.29 -5.85 11.02
N CYS A 102 8.14 -6.04 10.36
CA CYS A 102 7.35 -7.27 10.46
C CYS A 102 8.10 -8.49 9.96
N GLY A 103 8.91 -8.37 8.90
CA GLY A 103 9.73 -9.46 8.38
C GLY A 103 10.87 -9.87 9.33
N GLN A 104 11.50 -8.90 9.99
CA GLN A 104 12.61 -9.15 10.93
C GLN A 104 12.13 -9.61 12.32
N ALA A 105 10.99 -9.10 12.79
CA ALA A 105 10.38 -9.46 14.06
C ALA A 105 8.89 -9.80 13.87
N PRO A 106 8.57 -10.99 13.31
CA PRO A 106 7.20 -11.41 13.10
C PRO A 106 6.41 -11.47 14.41
N GLY A 107 5.18 -10.95 14.37
CA GLY A 107 4.20 -11.10 15.44
C GLY A 107 3.17 -12.18 15.10
N ASP A 108 1.96 -12.04 15.64
CA ASP A 108 0.82 -12.82 15.19
C ASP A 108 0.41 -12.40 13.76
N GLY A 109 0.32 -13.38 12.86
CA GLY A 109 0.03 -13.15 11.45
C GLY A 109 -1.42 -12.73 11.19
N VAL A 110 -2.36 -13.18 12.02
CA VAL A 110 -3.78 -12.81 11.92
C VAL A 110 -3.97 -11.37 12.41
N GLU A 111 -3.32 -10.99 13.52
CA GLU A 111 -3.32 -9.59 13.98
C GLU A 111 -2.72 -8.64 12.93
N LEU A 112 -1.63 -9.06 12.26
CA LEU A 112 -1.05 -8.28 11.16
C LEU A 112 -2.03 -8.19 9.97
N ALA A 113 -2.69 -9.28 9.60
CA ALA A 113 -3.72 -9.26 8.55
C ALA A 113 -4.87 -8.31 8.88
N ASP A 114 -5.38 -8.34 10.11
CA ASP A 114 -6.42 -7.43 10.59
C ASP A 114 -5.98 -5.97 10.49
N TRP A 115 -4.74 -5.67 10.87
CA TRP A 115 -4.19 -4.33 10.73
C TRP A 115 -4.10 -3.89 9.25
N LEU A 116 -3.64 -4.76 8.34
CA LEU A 116 -3.60 -4.46 6.90
C LEU A 116 -4.99 -4.22 6.32
N ILE A 117 -5.99 -4.98 6.76
CA ILE A 117 -7.40 -4.82 6.37
C ILE A 117 -7.92 -3.47 6.86
N ALA A 118 -7.67 -3.11 8.12
CA ALA A 118 -8.12 -1.85 8.70
C ALA A 118 -7.55 -0.64 7.92
N VAL A 119 -6.23 -0.60 7.68
CA VAL A 119 -5.61 0.53 6.96
C VAL A 119 -6.04 0.65 5.50
N GLN A 120 -6.40 -0.45 4.84
CA GLN A 120 -6.85 -0.45 3.44
C GLN A 120 -8.33 -0.06 3.27
N PHE A 121 -9.17 -0.40 4.25
CA PHE A 121 -10.61 -0.44 4.04
C PHE A 121 -11.43 0.40 5.01
N GLU A 122 -10.87 0.82 6.15
CA GLU A 122 -11.57 1.68 7.12
C GLU A 122 -11.22 3.16 6.95
N ALA A 123 -10.08 3.48 6.34
CA ALA A 123 -9.75 4.84 5.96
C ALA A 123 -10.68 5.34 4.84
N GLU A 124 -10.95 6.65 4.79
CA GLU A 124 -11.75 7.26 3.71
C GLU A 124 -11.02 7.29 2.37
N ARG A 125 -9.75 6.88 2.36
CA ARG A 125 -8.86 6.90 1.22
C ARG A 125 -8.20 5.56 0.96
N TRP A 126 -7.71 5.39 -0.27
CA TRP A 126 -6.92 4.24 -0.66
C TRP A 126 -5.56 4.22 0.06
N CYS A 127 -5.17 3.04 0.57
CA CYS A 127 -3.86 2.80 1.17
C CYS A 127 -3.10 1.74 0.35
N PRO A 128 -1.88 2.04 -0.14
CA PRO A 128 -1.14 1.18 -1.06
C PRO A 128 -0.39 0.06 -0.34
N VAL A 129 -1.11 -0.82 0.35
CA VAL A 129 -0.50 -2.01 0.96
C VAL A 129 0.02 -2.95 -0.14
N ASP A 130 1.27 -3.39 0.03
CA ASP A 130 1.92 -4.37 -0.84
C ASP A 130 2.01 -5.74 -0.15
N ILE A 131 1.22 -6.69 -0.64
CA ILE A 131 1.20 -8.05 -0.12
C ILE A 131 2.53 -8.79 -0.33
N TRP A 132 3.37 -8.40 -1.30
CA TRP A 132 4.69 -9.00 -1.47
C TRP A 132 5.63 -8.64 -0.32
N ALA A 133 5.49 -7.43 0.23
CA ALA A 133 6.29 -6.97 1.36
C ALA A 133 5.83 -7.61 2.69
N TYR A 134 4.52 -7.83 2.86
CA TYR A 134 3.96 -8.37 4.11
C TYR A 134 3.76 -9.89 4.12
N GLY A 135 3.66 -10.53 2.95
CA GLY A 135 3.32 -11.95 2.80
C GLY A 135 4.17 -12.90 3.67
N PRO A 136 5.51 -12.77 3.67
CA PRO A 136 6.36 -13.60 4.54
C PRO A 136 6.05 -13.44 6.04
N ALA A 137 5.72 -12.23 6.51
CA ALA A 137 5.45 -11.95 7.91
C ALA A 137 4.02 -12.35 8.35
N LEU A 138 3.07 -12.39 7.41
CA LEU A 138 1.72 -12.89 7.66
C LEU A 138 1.70 -14.40 7.95
N GLY A 139 2.60 -15.16 7.32
CA GLY A 139 2.56 -16.61 7.36
C GLY A 139 1.26 -17.20 6.78
N PRO A 140 1.10 -18.53 6.83
CA PRO A 140 -0.06 -19.20 6.22
C PRO A 140 -1.40 -18.77 6.81
N GLU A 141 -1.52 -18.73 8.14
CA GLU A 141 -2.78 -18.41 8.83
C GLU A 141 -3.19 -16.95 8.59
N GLY A 142 -2.25 -16.01 8.65
CA GLY A 142 -2.51 -14.59 8.35
C GLY A 142 -2.89 -14.37 6.88
N LEU A 143 -2.22 -15.06 5.95
CA LEU A 143 -2.58 -15.01 4.53
C LEU A 143 -3.98 -15.58 4.26
N ASP A 144 -4.34 -16.69 4.89
CA ASP A 144 -5.67 -17.29 4.75
C ASP A 144 -6.77 -16.36 5.25
N HIS A 145 -6.54 -15.73 6.41
CA HIS A 145 -7.44 -14.72 6.96
C HIS A 145 -7.58 -13.50 6.04
N TYR A 146 -6.44 -12.94 5.60
CA TYR A 146 -6.40 -11.82 4.67
C TYR A 146 -7.15 -12.13 3.37
N ARG A 147 -6.91 -13.29 2.77
CA ARG A 147 -7.59 -13.76 1.55
C ARG A 147 -9.09 -13.82 1.74
N ALA A 148 -9.56 -14.43 2.84
CA ALA A 148 -10.98 -14.57 3.11
C ALA A 148 -11.69 -13.21 3.23
N VAL A 149 -11.07 -12.23 3.88
CA VAL A 149 -11.64 -10.89 4.05
C VAL A 149 -11.64 -10.10 2.74
N VAL A 150 -10.51 -10.07 2.03
CA VAL A 150 -10.38 -9.36 0.75
C VAL A 150 -11.35 -9.93 -0.28
N ARG A 151 -11.43 -11.26 -0.40
CA ARG A 151 -12.37 -11.94 -1.31
C ARG A 151 -13.81 -11.59 -0.98
N ARG A 152 -14.21 -11.68 0.30
CA ARG A 152 -15.56 -11.35 0.74
C ARG A 152 -15.92 -9.90 0.41
N ARG A 153 -15.01 -8.96 0.67
CA ARG A 153 -15.23 -7.53 0.40
C ARG A 153 -15.40 -7.26 -1.09
N TRP A 154 -14.47 -7.75 -1.90
CA TRP A 154 -14.54 -7.58 -3.36
C TRP A 154 -15.78 -8.23 -3.97
N SER A 155 -16.18 -9.42 -3.51
CA SER A 155 -17.42 -10.06 -3.99
C SER A 155 -18.69 -9.32 -3.56
N ALA A 156 -18.67 -8.60 -2.43
CA ALA A 156 -19.81 -7.79 -1.99
C ALA A 156 -19.99 -6.52 -2.82
N ASP A 157 -18.88 -5.90 -3.23
CA ASP A 157 -18.86 -4.75 -4.14
C ASP A 157 -17.65 -4.80 -5.10
N PRO A 158 -17.80 -5.36 -6.31
CA PRO A 158 -16.73 -5.35 -7.31
C PRO A 158 -16.33 -3.95 -7.81
N GLY A 159 -17.13 -2.92 -7.49
CA GLY A 159 -16.82 -1.52 -7.76
C GLY A 159 -15.91 -0.87 -6.72
N ASP A 160 -15.70 -1.51 -5.56
CA ASP A 160 -14.72 -1.07 -4.56
C ASP A 160 -13.30 -1.22 -5.13
N LEU A 161 -12.72 -0.07 -5.49
CA LEU A 161 -11.39 0.00 -6.11
C LEU A 161 -10.28 -0.50 -5.17
N SER A 162 -10.38 -0.24 -3.86
CA SER A 162 -9.42 -0.74 -2.87
C SER A 162 -9.51 -2.26 -2.78
N ALA A 163 -10.72 -2.82 -2.73
CA ALA A 163 -10.91 -4.27 -2.67
C ALA A 163 -10.43 -4.96 -3.96
N ARG A 164 -10.71 -4.34 -5.13
CA ARG A 164 -10.26 -4.81 -6.44
C ARG A 164 -8.74 -4.84 -6.56
N ASP A 165 -8.09 -3.80 -6.07
CA ASP A 165 -6.63 -3.67 -6.05
C ASP A 165 -5.99 -4.71 -5.12
N ALA A 166 -6.54 -4.89 -3.91
CA ALA A 166 -6.08 -5.88 -2.95
C ALA A 166 -6.23 -7.33 -3.47
N ILE A 167 -7.37 -7.70 -4.04
CA ILE A 167 -7.58 -9.05 -4.58
C ILE A 167 -6.70 -9.33 -5.80
N GLU A 168 -6.44 -8.32 -6.65
CA GLU A 168 -5.52 -8.48 -7.78
C GLU A 168 -4.09 -8.70 -7.31
N ARG A 169 -3.59 -7.87 -6.37
CA ARG A 169 -2.22 -8.06 -5.83
C ARG A 169 -2.06 -9.41 -5.17
N LEU A 170 -3.07 -9.86 -4.42
CA LEU A 170 -3.07 -11.18 -3.81
C LEU A 170 -3.02 -12.29 -4.86
N ALA A 171 -3.84 -12.20 -5.91
CA ALA A 171 -3.83 -13.18 -6.99
C ALA A 171 -2.49 -13.21 -7.75
N ARG A 172 -1.80 -12.06 -7.89
CA ARG A 172 -0.44 -12.02 -8.45
C ARG A 172 0.57 -12.72 -7.55
N TRP A 173 0.53 -12.45 -6.25
CA TRP A 173 1.40 -13.11 -5.26
C TRP A 173 1.20 -14.62 -5.26
N GLU A 174 -0.06 -15.07 -5.31
CA GLU A 174 -0.42 -16.49 -5.25
C GLU A 174 -0.36 -17.19 -6.61
N ARG A 175 -0.11 -16.44 -7.70
CA ARG A 175 -0.20 -16.91 -9.09
C ARG A 175 -1.58 -17.52 -9.41
N ASP A 176 -2.63 -16.94 -8.86
CA ASP A 176 -4.02 -17.37 -9.06
C ASP A 176 -4.59 -16.80 -10.37
N THR A 177 -4.34 -17.54 -11.45
CA THR A 177 -4.85 -17.25 -12.79
C THR A 177 -6.38 -17.09 -12.84
N PRO A 178 -7.19 -18.02 -12.30
CA PRO A 178 -8.64 -17.84 -12.23
C PRO A 178 -9.07 -16.50 -11.63
N THR A 179 -8.52 -16.11 -10.48
CA THR A 179 -8.87 -14.84 -9.83
C THR A 179 -8.40 -13.64 -10.65
N LEU A 180 -7.23 -13.68 -11.29
CA LEU A 180 -6.81 -12.59 -12.20
C LEU A 180 -7.75 -12.43 -13.39
N VAL A 181 -8.18 -13.54 -14.00
CA VAL A 181 -9.16 -13.51 -15.09
C VAL A 181 -10.49 -12.94 -14.61
N GLU A 182 -10.95 -13.29 -13.42
CA GLU A 182 -12.19 -12.80 -12.84
C GLU A 182 -12.13 -11.27 -12.55
N VAL A 183 -11.07 -10.81 -11.89
CA VAL A 183 -10.93 -9.43 -11.41
C VAL A 183 -10.58 -8.46 -12.55
N ILE A 184 -9.69 -8.88 -13.46
CA ILE A 184 -9.24 -8.04 -14.59
C ILE A 184 -10.18 -8.23 -15.80
N GLY A 185 -10.55 -9.48 -16.09
CA GLY A 185 -11.36 -9.85 -17.26
C GLY A 185 -12.85 -9.58 -17.12
N GLY A 186 -13.35 -9.12 -15.97
CA GLY A 186 -14.74 -8.66 -15.81
C GLY A 186 -15.10 -7.41 -16.61
N ASP A 187 -14.11 -6.62 -17.02
CA ASP A 187 -14.29 -5.40 -17.82
C ASP A 187 -13.42 -5.49 -19.08
N LEU A 188 -13.91 -6.15 -20.13
CA LEU A 188 -13.21 -6.41 -21.41
C LEU A 188 -13.82 -5.62 -22.58
N ARG A 189 -14.22 -4.37 -22.30
CA ARG A 189 -14.83 -3.42 -23.23
C ARG A 189 -13.85 -2.85 -24.26
N HIS A 190 -12.53 -2.92 -24.02
CA HIS A 190 -11.48 -2.35 -24.87
C HIS A 190 -10.25 -3.28 -24.97
N ALA A 191 -9.50 -3.19 -26.07
CA ALA A 191 -8.25 -3.95 -26.28
C ALA A 191 -7.23 -3.73 -25.16
N ALA A 192 -7.22 -2.54 -24.55
CA ALA A 192 -6.33 -2.22 -23.42
C ALA A 192 -6.52 -3.14 -22.21
N GLN A 193 -7.76 -3.57 -21.93
CA GLN A 193 -8.08 -4.41 -20.78
C GLN A 193 -7.60 -5.85 -21.01
N TYR A 194 -7.75 -6.38 -22.23
CA TYR A 194 -7.11 -7.64 -22.63
C TYR A 194 -5.59 -7.58 -22.46
N GLY A 195 -4.97 -6.45 -22.84
CA GLY A 195 -3.53 -6.28 -22.66
C GLY A 195 -3.12 -6.22 -21.19
N ARG A 196 -3.94 -5.62 -20.32
CA ARG A 196 -3.69 -5.61 -18.87
C ARG A 196 -3.71 -7.03 -18.29
N LEU A 197 -4.71 -7.84 -18.68
CA LEU A 197 -4.78 -9.24 -18.27
C LEU A 197 -3.63 -10.06 -18.83
N ALA A 198 -3.30 -9.92 -20.12
CA ALA A 198 -2.18 -10.62 -20.75
C ALA A 198 -0.85 -10.33 -20.04
N ARG A 199 -0.56 -9.07 -19.73
CA ARG A 199 0.62 -8.69 -18.93
C ARG A 199 0.60 -9.30 -17.54
N ALA A 200 -0.55 -9.24 -16.85
CA ALA A 200 -0.70 -9.83 -15.53
C ALA A 200 -0.39 -11.33 -15.50
N LEU A 201 -0.85 -12.07 -16.51
CA LEU A 201 -0.59 -13.50 -16.65
C LEU A 201 0.89 -13.79 -16.99
N ALA A 202 1.50 -12.98 -17.86
CA ALA A 202 2.92 -13.11 -18.14
C ALA A 202 3.79 -12.85 -16.89
N ASP A 203 3.45 -11.84 -16.10
CA ASP A 203 4.17 -11.49 -14.85
C ASP A 203 4.19 -12.64 -13.85
N ILE A 204 3.14 -13.49 -13.82
CA ILE A 204 3.05 -14.64 -12.90
C ILE A 204 3.58 -15.95 -13.52
N GLY A 205 4.12 -15.91 -14.74
CA GLY A 205 4.72 -17.07 -15.41
C GLY A 205 3.75 -17.91 -16.24
N GLU A 206 2.66 -17.31 -16.74
CA GLU A 206 1.63 -17.99 -17.56
C GLU A 206 1.63 -17.46 -19.02
N PRO A 207 2.71 -17.66 -19.79
CA PRO A 207 2.90 -17.04 -21.11
C PRO A 207 1.88 -17.50 -22.15
N GLU A 208 1.47 -18.77 -22.13
CA GLU A 208 0.48 -19.31 -23.06
C GLU A 208 -0.90 -18.69 -22.83
N ALA A 209 -1.31 -18.57 -21.58
CA ALA A 209 -2.56 -17.90 -21.22
C ALA A 209 -2.50 -16.41 -21.59
N ALA A 210 -1.36 -15.76 -21.31
CA ALA A 210 -1.14 -14.36 -21.68
C ALA A 210 -1.29 -14.13 -23.19
N ARG A 211 -0.66 -14.98 -24.00
CA ARG A 211 -0.75 -14.95 -25.45
C ARG A 211 -2.19 -15.13 -25.93
N ALA A 212 -2.88 -16.16 -25.43
CA ALA A 212 -4.27 -16.43 -25.80
C ALA A 212 -5.20 -15.25 -25.49
N TRP A 213 -5.02 -14.58 -24.35
CA TRP A 213 -5.80 -13.39 -24.00
C TRP A 213 -5.46 -12.17 -24.87
N ALA A 214 -4.19 -11.98 -25.25
CA ALA A 214 -3.81 -10.92 -26.17
C ALA A 214 -4.41 -11.12 -27.58
N GLU A 215 -4.37 -12.35 -28.11
CA GLU A 215 -4.97 -12.70 -29.40
C GLU A 215 -6.50 -12.53 -29.39
N ARG A 216 -7.16 -12.91 -28.28
CA ARG A 216 -8.60 -12.65 -28.07
C ARG A 216 -8.92 -11.16 -28.07
N GLY A 217 -8.07 -10.34 -27.46
CA GLY A 217 -8.25 -8.89 -27.44
C GLY A 217 -8.19 -8.25 -28.83
N LEU A 218 -7.22 -8.65 -29.65
CA LEU A 218 -7.11 -8.21 -31.05
C LEU A 218 -8.30 -8.67 -31.90
N SER A 219 -8.82 -9.86 -31.63
CA SER A 219 -9.98 -10.41 -32.35
C SER A 219 -11.28 -9.71 -31.95
N ALA A 220 -11.45 -9.41 -30.66
CA ALA A 220 -12.64 -8.75 -30.13
C ALA A 220 -12.70 -7.25 -30.49
N HIS A 221 -11.54 -6.61 -30.61
CA HIS A 221 -11.38 -5.16 -30.79
C HIS A 221 -10.36 -4.83 -31.90
N PRO A 222 -10.63 -5.22 -33.17
CA PRO A 222 -9.65 -5.15 -34.26
C PRO A 222 -9.22 -3.73 -34.62
N ASP A 223 -10.12 -2.76 -34.49
CA ASP A 223 -9.93 -1.35 -34.86
C ASP A 223 -9.58 -0.44 -33.67
N ASP A 224 -9.48 -1.00 -32.46
CA ASP A 224 -9.24 -0.22 -31.25
C ASP A 224 -7.76 0.24 -31.21
N PRO A 225 -7.47 1.56 -31.12
CA PRO A 225 -6.10 2.08 -31.14
C PRO A 225 -5.13 1.44 -30.12
N PRO A 226 -5.55 1.09 -28.88
CA PRO A 226 -4.73 0.34 -27.93
C PRO A 226 -4.29 -1.06 -28.40
N GLY A 227 -4.89 -1.61 -29.46
CA GLY A 227 -4.50 -2.88 -30.09
C GLY A 227 -3.05 -2.91 -30.57
N ALA A 228 -2.42 -1.75 -30.81
CA ALA A 228 -0.98 -1.67 -31.07
C ALA A 228 -0.14 -2.25 -29.91
N GLY A 229 -0.54 -2.01 -28.66
CA GLY A 229 0.16 -2.55 -27.48
C GLY A 229 0.06 -4.07 -27.37
N LEU A 230 -1.05 -4.67 -27.83
CA LEU A 230 -1.20 -6.12 -27.90
C LEU A 230 -0.30 -6.76 -28.96
N ARG A 231 -0.17 -6.11 -30.13
CA ARG A 231 0.74 -6.60 -31.19
C ARG A 231 2.20 -6.54 -30.75
N ASP A 232 2.61 -5.47 -30.05
CA ASP A 232 3.96 -5.36 -29.46
C ASP A 232 4.18 -6.39 -28.35
N PHE A 233 3.17 -6.65 -27.51
CA PHE A 233 3.25 -7.70 -26.50
C PHE A 233 3.47 -9.09 -27.11
N LEU A 234 2.73 -9.44 -28.17
CA LEU A 234 2.83 -10.72 -28.88
C LEU A 234 4.14 -10.91 -29.65
N SER A 235 4.81 -9.83 -30.06
CA SER A 235 6.11 -9.93 -30.76
C SER A 235 7.28 -10.18 -29.82
N ARG A 236 7.12 -9.85 -28.52
CA ARG A 236 8.15 -9.97 -27.48
C ARG A 236 7.97 -11.20 -26.59
N THR A 237 6.78 -11.79 -26.59
CA THR A 237 6.44 -12.97 -25.80
C THR A 237 6.38 -14.16 -26.76
N PRO A 238 7.44 -15.00 -26.85
CA PRO A 238 7.46 -16.15 -27.76
C PRO A 238 6.34 -17.14 -27.44
#